data_AF-A0A090LAW0-F1
#
_entry.id   AF-A0A090LAW0-F1
#
_cell.length_a   1.000
_cell.length_b   1.000
_cell.length_c   1.000
_cell.angle_alpha   90.00
_cell.angle_beta   90.00
_cell.angle_gamma   90.00
#
_symmetry.space_group_name_H-M   'P 1'
#
loop_
_entity.id
_entity.type
_entity.pdbx_description
1 polymer ?
#
loop_
_entity_poly.entity_id
_entity_poly.type
_entity_poly.pdbx_seq_one_letter_code
_entity_poly.pdbx_strand_id
1 'polypeptide(L)'
;MNNLFIVNILLLFLIFHKGYFQLAAVYDGATRLNDCSSWSSWGPCIFPSKESPVPYLKQLTPLCQKHWFYQFISQKYAPALNSFMNYMADILIGEGPCGLCSYKQSCGYGGKRQCNTSPFSVKGGRSLMPFYVAENVCSTKDLHGKHQKNSCMVNYEKVLQNGGECKLWPAPSVNLSSIEPAFQEHVRNLLWYSCLPQITKNVDGDKPRIKKVCRCCCFPYKPNPVTFMCEKMKGMPDAPGSELL
;
A
#
# COMPACT_ATOMS: atom_id res chain seq x y z
N MET A 1 -60.70 -3.90 -9.71
CA MET A 1 -60.35 -3.85 -8.27
C MET A 1 -59.04 -4.63 -8.11
N ASN A 2 -57.91 -4.01 -8.42
CA ASN A 2 -57.05 -3.17 -7.56
C ASN A 2 -56.08 -3.96 -6.66
N ASN A 3 -54.82 -3.50 -6.68
CA ASN A 3 -53.62 -3.88 -5.91
C ASN A 3 -52.71 -4.84 -6.68
N LEU A 4 -51.77 -4.40 -7.53
CA LEU A 4 -50.66 -3.45 -7.30
C LEU A 4 -49.75 -3.89 -6.12
N PHE A 5 -48.80 -4.79 -6.40
CA PHE A 5 -47.56 -4.93 -5.63
C PHE A 5 -46.37 -4.89 -6.60
N ILE A 6 -45.97 -3.66 -6.90
CA ILE A 6 -44.63 -3.30 -7.36
C ILE A 6 -43.72 -3.31 -6.11
N VAL A 7 -42.41 -3.50 -6.32
CA VAL A 7 -41.29 -3.26 -5.38
C VAL A 7 -40.97 -4.52 -4.54
N ASN A 8 -39.81 -5.18 -4.59
CA ASN A 8 -38.46 -4.62 -4.62
C ASN A 8 -37.42 -5.62 -5.13
N ILE A 9 -36.47 -5.04 -5.84
CA ILE A 9 -35.20 -5.53 -6.33
C ILE A 9 -34.38 -6.18 -5.22
N LEU A 10 -33.85 -7.38 -5.46
CA LEU A 10 -32.60 -7.85 -4.85
C LEU A 10 -31.85 -8.68 -5.89
N LEU A 11 -31.51 -7.99 -6.98
CA LEU A 11 -30.33 -8.34 -7.76
C LEU A 11 -29.17 -8.29 -6.76
N LEU A 12 -28.70 -9.46 -6.30
CA LEU A 12 -27.38 -9.61 -5.71
C LEU A 12 -26.38 -9.25 -6.81
N PHE A 13 -26.16 -7.96 -7.02
CA PHE A 13 -24.89 -7.49 -7.51
C PHE A 13 -23.87 -7.98 -6.48
N LEU A 14 -23.14 -9.03 -6.82
CA LEU A 14 -21.78 -9.24 -6.34
C LEU A 14 -20.99 -8.01 -6.78
N ILE A 15 -21.13 -6.92 -6.02
CA ILE A 15 -20.26 -5.78 -6.12
C ILE A 15 -18.93 -6.30 -5.57
N PHE A 16 -18.07 -6.76 -6.48
CA PHE A 16 -16.64 -6.80 -6.22
C PHE A 16 -16.24 -5.35 -5.90
N HIS A 17 -16.33 -4.96 -4.63
CA HIS A 17 -15.71 -3.74 -4.15
C HIS A 17 -14.21 -3.94 -4.37
N LYS A 18 -13.72 -3.35 -5.46
CA LYS A 18 -12.32 -2.99 -5.63
C LYS A 18 -11.99 -2.09 -4.45
N GLY A 19 -11.45 -2.67 -3.40
CA GLY A 19 -10.95 -1.88 -2.30
C GLY A 19 -9.63 -1.25 -2.72
N TYR A 20 -9.45 -0.01 -2.29
CA TYR A 20 -8.33 0.82 -2.66
C TYR A 20 -7.47 1.06 -1.42
N PHE A 21 -6.17 0.79 -1.49
CA PHE A 21 -5.46 0.37 -0.29
C PHE A 21 -4.09 1.05 -0.11
N GLN A 22 -3.87 1.60 1.09
CA GLN A 22 -2.60 1.73 1.84
C GLN A 22 -2.80 0.86 3.11
N LEU A 23 -1.78 0.22 3.68
CA LEU A 23 -1.98 -0.96 4.55
C LEU A 23 -2.90 -0.70 5.77
N ALA A 24 -2.90 0.51 6.34
CA ALA A 24 -3.86 0.96 7.34
C ALA A 24 -5.08 1.69 6.72
N ALA A 25 -4.91 2.39 5.59
CA ALA A 25 -6.03 2.95 4.81
C ALA A 25 -7.03 1.89 4.29
N VAL A 26 -6.64 0.61 4.31
CA VAL A 26 -7.51 -0.56 4.09
C VAL A 26 -8.63 -0.65 5.11
N TYR A 27 -8.40 -0.15 6.32
CA TYR A 27 -9.32 -0.33 7.45
C TYR A 27 -10.02 0.97 7.84
N ASP A 28 -9.37 2.13 7.70
CA ASP A 28 -9.94 3.47 7.88
C ASP A 28 -8.94 4.53 7.37
N GLY A 29 -9.36 5.78 7.11
CA GLY A 29 -8.48 6.92 6.83
C GLY A 29 -7.56 7.19 8.01
N ALA A 30 -6.48 6.42 8.11
CA ALA A 30 -5.84 6.10 9.37
C ALA A 30 -5.06 7.29 9.92
N THR A 31 -5.71 8.03 10.82
CA THR A 31 -5.17 9.21 11.49
C THR A 31 -5.01 8.93 12.98
N ARG A 32 -4.24 9.78 13.66
CA ARG A 32 -4.10 9.68 15.10
C ARG A 32 -5.41 10.11 15.78
N LEU A 33 -6.09 9.17 16.41
CA LEU A 33 -7.33 9.39 17.15
C LEU A 33 -7.06 9.65 18.65
N ASN A 34 -7.95 10.40 19.29
CA ASN A 34 -7.88 10.73 20.72
C ASN A 34 -8.30 9.56 21.65
N ASP A 35 -8.84 8.48 21.08
CA ASP A 35 -9.28 7.30 21.83
C ASP A 35 -8.11 6.50 22.44
N CYS A 36 -6.90 6.70 21.91
CA CYS A 36 -5.66 6.19 22.47
C CYS A 36 -5.04 7.24 23.41
N SER A 37 -4.52 6.79 24.56
CA SER A 37 -3.88 7.72 25.53
C SER A 37 -2.61 8.36 24.99
N SER A 38 -1.90 7.66 24.10
CA SER A 38 -0.65 8.13 23.52
C SER A 38 -0.42 7.51 22.15
N TRP A 39 0.45 8.13 21.36
CA TRP A 39 0.89 7.66 20.05
C TRP A 39 2.41 7.61 20.02
N SER A 40 2.97 6.64 19.31
CA SER A 40 4.41 6.65 19.03
C SER A 40 4.79 7.89 18.23
N SER A 41 6.06 8.26 18.23
CA SER A 41 6.59 9.11 17.17
C SER A 41 6.31 8.49 15.79
N TRP A 42 6.30 9.33 14.76
CA TRP A 42 6.30 8.85 13.38
C TRP A 42 7.59 8.07 13.11
N GLY A 43 7.47 6.90 12.51
CA GLY A 43 8.60 6.07 12.11
C GLY A 43 9.34 6.59 10.88
N PRO A 44 10.37 5.85 10.45
CA PRO A 44 11.04 6.14 9.19
C PRO A 44 10.09 5.85 8.01
N CYS A 45 10.45 6.40 6.86
CA CYS A 45 9.76 6.15 5.61
C CYS A 45 10.02 4.74 5.10
N ILE A 46 8.95 3.96 4.97
CA ILE A 46 8.99 2.58 4.49
C ILE A 46 9.10 2.61 2.97
N PHE A 47 10.08 1.89 2.42
CA PHE A 47 10.25 1.75 0.99
C PHE A 47 11.11 0.52 0.66
N PRO A 48 10.84 -0.21 -0.45
CA PRO A 48 11.72 -1.29 -0.90
C PRO A 48 13.08 -0.76 -1.36
N SER A 49 14.17 -1.42 -0.97
CA SER A 49 15.53 -1.08 -1.40
C SER A 49 16.27 -2.33 -1.85
N LYS A 50 16.96 -2.22 -2.99
CA LYS A 50 17.81 -3.28 -3.54
C LYS A 50 19.19 -3.29 -2.89
N GLU A 51 19.74 -2.12 -2.56
CA GLU A 51 21.06 -1.95 -1.96
C GLU A 51 21.07 -2.31 -0.47
N SER A 52 20.02 -1.93 0.24
CA SER A 52 19.87 -2.18 1.66
C SER A 52 18.50 -2.81 1.95
N PRO A 53 18.32 -4.10 1.60
CA PRO A 53 17.05 -4.77 1.79
C PRO A 53 16.76 -4.92 3.29
N VAL A 54 15.70 -4.26 3.75
CA VAL A 54 15.21 -4.39 5.13
C VAL A 54 13.79 -4.99 5.09
N PRO A 55 13.53 -6.08 5.85
CA PRO A 55 12.19 -6.65 5.97
C PRO A 55 11.15 -5.60 6.36
N TYR A 56 9.94 -5.69 5.80
CA TYR A 56 8.87 -4.69 5.99
C TYR A 56 8.69 -4.28 7.47
N LEU A 57 8.52 -5.28 8.34
CA LEU A 57 8.23 -5.05 9.76
C LEU A 57 9.42 -4.46 10.53
N LYS A 58 10.65 -4.65 10.04
CA LYS A 58 11.85 -4.05 10.64
C LYS A 58 12.01 -2.58 10.30
N GLN A 59 11.28 -2.08 9.29
CA GLN A 59 11.23 -0.65 8.97
C GLN A 59 10.27 0.11 9.91
N LEU A 60 9.46 -0.57 10.72
CA LEU A 60 8.54 0.07 11.66
C LEU A 60 9.26 0.58 12.91
N THR A 61 8.68 1.55 13.63
CA THR A 61 9.21 1.95 14.93
C THR A 61 9.24 0.77 15.91
N PRO A 62 10.19 0.74 16.87
CA PRO A 62 10.23 -0.32 17.88
C PRO A 62 8.92 -0.47 18.65
N LEU A 63 8.22 0.64 18.87
CA LEU A 63 6.89 0.64 19.45
C LEU A 63 5.89 -0.09 18.53
N CYS A 64 5.79 0.31 17.26
CA CYS A 64 4.90 -0.35 16.31
C CYS A 64 5.21 -1.84 16.16
N GLN A 65 6.47 -2.26 16.15
CA GLN A 65 6.86 -3.68 16.11
C GLN A 65 6.31 -4.50 17.28
N LYS A 66 6.10 -3.86 18.45
CA LYS A 66 5.51 -4.48 19.64
C LYS A 66 3.99 -4.38 19.69
N HIS A 67 3.37 -3.63 18.78
CA HIS A 67 1.92 -3.52 18.69
C HIS A 67 1.33 -4.87 18.28
N TRP A 68 0.25 -5.30 18.93
CA TRP A 68 -0.34 -6.64 18.74
C TRP A 68 -0.65 -6.96 17.27
N PHE A 69 -1.15 -5.99 16.51
CA PHE A 69 -1.42 -6.14 15.07
C PHE A 69 -0.14 -6.54 14.32
N TYR A 70 0.95 -5.82 14.53
CA TYR A 70 2.20 -6.13 13.87
C TYR A 70 2.85 -7.40 14.39
N GLN A 71 2.64 -7.78 15.66
CA GLN A 71 3.05 -9.09 16.14
C GLN A 71 2.29 -10.22 15.44
N PHE A 72 0.98 -10.09 15.26
CA PHE A 72 0.16 -11.04 14.51
C PHE A 72 0.60 -11.14 13.05
N ILE A 73 0.75 -10.00 12.37
CA ILE A 73 1.25 -9.94 10.99
C ILE A 73 2.66 -10.52 10.90
N SER A 74 3.53 -10.26 11.88
CA SER A 74 4.89 -10.80 11.94
C SER A 74 4.92 -12.32 12.02
N GLN A 75 4.12 -12.88 12.91
CA GLN A 75 4.10 -14.33 13.13
C GLN A 75 3.48 -15.08 11.94
N LYS A 76 2.47 -14.51 11.29
CA LYS A 76 1.73 -15.20 10.23
C LYS A 76 2.15 -14.83 8.81
N TYR A 77 2.29 -13.54 8.51
CA TYR A 77 2.33 -13.04 7.14
C TYR A 77 3.64 -12.37 6.74
N ALA A 78 4.64 -12.33 7.64
CA ALA A 78 5.96 -11.81 7.33
C ALA A 78 6.60 -12.42 6.08
N PRO A 79 6.50 -13.74 5.80
CA PRO A 79 7.07 -14.32 4.58
C PRO A 79 6.46 -13.72 3.31
N ALA A 80 5.14 -13.56 3.24
CA ALA A 80 4.46 -12.96 2.09
C ALA A 80 4.81 -11.47 1.93
N LEU A 81 4.83 -10.70 3.03
CA LEU A 81 5.22 -9.28 2.99
C LEU A 81 6.67 -9.10 2.54
N ASN A 82 7.60 -9.93 3.03
CA ASN A 82 8.99 -9.86 2.61
C ASN A 82 9.16 -10.29 1.14
N SER A 83 8.44 -11.32 0.69
CA SER A 83 8.42 -11.70 -0.72
C SER A 83 7.94 -10.56 -1.61
N PHE A 84 6.90 -9.84 -1.18
CA PHE A 84 6.41 -8.65 -1.87
C PHE A 84 7.45 -7.51 -1.90
N MET A 85 8.09 -7.19 -0.76
CA MET A 85 9.12 -6.14 -0.70
C MET A 85 10.31 -6.46 -1.61
N ASN A 86 10.72 -7.74 -1.67
CA ASN A 86 11.79 -8.19 -2.55
C ASN A 86 11.40 -8.06 -4.03
N TYR A 87 10.17 -8.45 -4.39
CA TYR A 87 9.63 -8.27 -5.72
C TYR A 87 9.66 -6.78 -6.14
N MET A 88 9.17 -5.89 -5.28
CA MET A 88 9.15 -4.46 -5.55
C MET A 88 10.57 -3.88 -5.71
N ALA A 89 11.52 -4.30 -4.86
CA ALA A 89 12.92 -3.90 -4.98
C ALA A 89 13.57 -4.38 -6.29
N ASP A 90 13.18 -5.57 -6.78
CA ASP A 90 13.75 -6.17 -7.98
C ASP A 90 13.29 -5.51 -9.29
N ILE A 91 12.05 -5.02 -9.34
CA ILE A 91 11.47 -4.42 -10.54
C ILE A 91 11.74 -2.92 -10.66
N LEU A 92 12.07 -2.23 -9.58
CA LEU A 92 12.38 -0.80 -9.58
C LEU A 92 13.71 -0.53 -10.31
N ILE A 93 13.72 0.51 -11.15
CA ILE A 93 14.92 0.95 -11.90
C ILE A 93 15.68 2.05 -11.15
N GLY A 94 14.99 2.86 -10.36
CA GLY A 94 15.58 4.00 -9.66
C GLY A 94 15.89 3.73 -8.19
N GLU A 95 16.71 4.60 -7.61
CA GLU A 95 17.06 4.57 -6.19
C GLU A 95 16.12 5.48 -5.38
N GLY A 96 15.58 4.92 -4.29
CA GLY A 96 14.83 5.66 -3.28
C GLY A 96 13.34 5.91 -3.58
N PRO A 97 12.64 6.58 -2.64
CA PRO A 97 11.19 6.78 -2.68
C PRO A 97 10.66 7.51 -3.91
N CYS A 98 9.59 6.98 -4.50
CA CYS A 98 8.90 7.53 -5.67
C CYS A 98 7.41 7.17 -5.61
N GLY A 99 6.64 7.69 -6.57
CA GLY A 99 5.28 7.25 -6.83
C GLY A 99 4.26 7.62 -5.75
N LEU A 100 4.62 8.48 -4.79
CA LEU A 100 3.89 8.68 -3.54
C LEU A 100 3.63 7.35 -2.80
N CYS A 101 4.58 6.41 -2.93
CA CYS A 101 4.48 5.05 -2.40
C CYS A 101 5.16 4.84 -1.05
N SER A 102 5.99 5.78 -0.61
CA SER A 102 6.64 5.70 0.69
C SER A 102 5.80 6.37 1.76
N TYR A 103 5.61 5.64 2.86
CA TYR A 103 4.80 6.07 3.98
C TYR A 103 5.52 5.80 5.29
N LYS A 104 5.18 6.57 6.31
CA LYS A 104 5.62 6.38 7.68
C LYS A 104 4.42 6.06 8.55
N GLN A 105 4.66 5.34 9.65
CA GLN A 105 3.59 4.88 10.51
C GLN A 105 3.78 5.33 11.95
N SER A 106 2.68 5.44 12.66
CA SER A 106 2.61 5.72 14.10
C SER A 106 1.55 4.83 14.72
N CYS A 107 1.83 4.25 15.89
CA CYS A 107 0.93 3.32 16.54
C CYS A 107 0.37 3.91 17.84
N GLY A 108 -0.90 3.65 18.13
CA GLY A 108 -1.58 4.09 19.34
C GLY A 108 -1.33 3.15 20.54
N TYR A 109 -1.28 3.72 21.74
CA TYR A 109 -1.06 3.01 23.00
C TYR A 109 -2.04 3.47 24.09
N GLY A 110 -2.50 2.51 24.90
CA GLY A 110 -3.35 2.74 26.06
C GLY A 110 -4.66 3.47 25.75
N GLY A 111 -5.18 4.19 26.73
CA GLY A 111 -6.41 4.98 26.63
C GLY A 111 -7.66 4.17 26.94
N LYS A 112 -8.82 4.78 26.70
CA LYS A 112 -10.12 4.14 26.93
C LYS A 112 -10.28 2.84 26.12
N ARG A 113 -9.59 2.76 24.97
CA ARG A 113 -9.64 1.60 24.06
C ARG A 113 -8.40 0.70 24.08
N GLN A 114 -7.47 0.89 25.03
CA GLN A 114 -6.26 0.06 25.21
C GLN A 114 -5.58 -0.35 23.89
N CYS A 115 -5.25 0.65 23.06
CA CYS A 115 -4.95 0.48 21.63
C CYS A 115 -3.81 -0.50 21.29
N ASN A 116 -2.87 -0.70 22.21
CA ASN A 116 -1.72 -1.60 22.06
C ASN A 116 -1.99 -3.06 22.42
N THR A 117 -3.14 -3.35 23.03
CA THR A 117 -3.53 -4.71 23.43
C THR A 117 -4.44 -5.32 22.38
N SER A 118 -4.36 -6.64 22.21
CA SER A 118 -5.26 -7.35 21.31
C SER A 118 -6.71 -7.19 21.80
N PRO A 119 -7.65 -6.71 20.97
CA PRO A 119 -9.07 -6.68 21.31
C PRO A 119 -9.66 -8.11 21.41
N PHE A 120 -8.87 -9.13 21.06
CA PHE A 120 -9.18 -10.54 21.24
C PHE A 120 -8.74 -11.02 22.63
N SER A 121 -9.49 -10.68 23.65
CA SER A 121 -9.55 -11.49 24.87
C SER A 121 -11.02 -11.70 25.25
N VAL A 122 -11.65 -12.72 24.64
CA VAL A 122 -12.95 -13.25 25.09
C VAL A 122 -12.94 -14.78 24.93
N LYS A 123 -13.23 -15.53 26.00
CA LYS A 123 -13.63 -16.93 25.88
C LYS A 123 -15.03 -16.97 25.25
N GLY A 124 -15.14 -17.49 24.03
CA GLY A 124 -16.41 -17.94 23.44
C GLY A 124 -17.09 -17.08 22.37
N GLY A 125 -16.53 -15.97 21.89
CA GLY A 125 -17.20 -15.17 20.83
C GLY A 125 -16.38 -14.06 20.18
N ARG A 126 -16.74 -13.69 18.94
CA ARG A 126 -15.95 -12.85 18.01
C ARG A 126 -15.80 -11.38 18.44
N SER A 127 -14.57 -10.90 18.39
CA SER A 127 -14.20 -9.47 18.46
C SER A 127 -13.97 -8.91 17.05
N LEU A 128 -14.55 -7.74 16.75
CA LEU A 128 -14.49 -7.03 15.45
C LEU A 128 -13.50 -5.85 15.61
N MET A 129 -12.23 -6.06 15.23
CA MET A 129 -11.02 -5.29 15.65
C MET A 129 -11.05 -3.76 15.44
N PRO A 130 -10.73 -2.94 16.47
CA PRO A 130 -10.25 -1.58 16.24
C PRO A 130 -8.71 -1.55 16.05
N PHE A 131 -8.27 -1.07 14.89
CA PHE A 131 -6.86 -0.89 14.52
C PHE A 131 -6.42 0.56 14.74
N TYR A 132 -5.34 0.80 15.49
CA TYR A 132 -4.82 2.15 15.74
C TYR A 132 -3.40 2.31 15.23
N VAL A 133 -3.26 2.18 13.91
CA VAL A 133 -2.05 2.53 13.17
C VAL A 133 -2.40 3.72 12.31
N ALA A 134 -1.76 4.85 12.52
CA ALA A 134 -1.83 5.99 11.61
C ALA A 134 -0.73 5.85 10.55
N GLU A 135 -1.05 6.20 9.31
CA GLU A 135 -0.12 6.24 8.20
C GLU A 135 -0.05 7.68 7.67
N ASN A 136 1.12 8.13 7.24
CA ASN A 136 1.26 9.35 6.45
C ASN A 136 2.17 9.06 5.26
N VAL A 137 1.82 9.59 4.09
CA VAL A 137 2.76 9.68 2.97
C VAL A 137 3.97 10.52 3.41
N CYS A 138 5.18 10.07 3.07
CA CYS A 138 6.39 10.77 3.44
C CYS A 138 6.57 12.10 2.69
N SER A 139 6.77 13.17 3.45
CA SER A 139 7.01 14.52 2.94
C SER A 139 8.46 14.73 2.51
N THR A 140 8.73 15.85 1.85
CA THR A 140 10.09 16.30 1.53
C THR A 140 10.98 16.41 2.78
N LYS A 141 10.40 16.79 3.93
CA LYS A 141 11.11 16.84 5.21
C LYS A 141 11.52 15.45 5.70
N ASP A 142 10.62 14.47 5.56
CA ASP A 142 10.89 13.09 5.97
C ASP A 142 11.93 12.41 5.07
N LEU A 143 12.09 12.90 3.84
CA LEU A 143 12.97 12.38 2.80
C LEU A 143 14.22 13.24 2.57
N HIS A 144 14.65 13.99 3.59
CA HIS A 144 15.89 14.78 3.59
C HIS A 144 16.03 15.72 2.37
N GLY A 145 14.95 16.42 2.01
CA GLY A 145 14.92 17.36 0.88
C GLY A 145 14.56 16.74 -0.46
N LYS A 146 14.47 15.41 -0.57
CA LYS A 146 13.99 14.72 -1.77
C LYS A 146 12.46 14.62 -1.78
N HIS A 147 11.84 14.67 -2.95
CA HIS A 147 10.40 14.45 -3.10
C HIS A 147 10.11 13.13 -3.80
N GLN A 148 8.95 12.53 -3.50
CA GLN A 148 8.48 11.29 -4.13
C GLN A 148 7.28 11.50 -5.08
N LYS A 149 7.01 12.75 -5.50
CA LYS A 149 5.93 13.10 -6.45
C LYS A 149 6.15 12.56 -7.87
N ASN A 150 7.39 12.25 -8.24
CA ASN A 150 7.69 11.62 -9.54
C ASN A 150 7.24 10.16 -9.52
N SER A 151 6.57 9.70 -10.58
CA SER A 151 6.19 8.29 -10.69
C SER A 151 7.42 7.37 -10.72
N CYS A 152 7.28 6.21 -10.10
CA CYS A 152 8.31 5.19 -10.08
C CYS A 152 8.55 4.63 -11.48
N MET A 153 9.83 4.44 -11.84
CA MET A 153 10.20 3.68 -13.04
C MET A 153 10.36 2.21 -12.66
N VAL A 154 9.60 1.34 -13.32
CA VAL A 154 9.73 -0.10 -13.17
C VAL A 154 10.08 -0.76 -14.51
N ASN A 155 10.79 -1.88 -14.42
CA ASN A 155 11.23 -2.67 -15.56
C ASN A 155 10.03 -3.27 -16.29
N TYR A 156 9.82 -2.83 -17.54
CA TYR A 156 8.70 -3.25 -18.39
C TYR A 156 8.67 -4.77 -18.62
N GLU A 157 9.80 -5.38 -18.94
CA GLU A 157 9.89 -6.81 -19.27
C GLU A 157 9.55 -7.69 -18.07
N LYS A 158 10.01 -7.29 -16.87
CA LYS A 158 9.70 -8.02 -15.64
C LYS A 158 8.21 -7.95 -15.30
N VAL A 159 7.58 -6.77 -15.42
CA VAL A 159 6.16 -6.63 -15.07
C VAL A 159 5.23 -7.20 -16.14
N LEU A 160 5.68 -7.34 -17.39
CA LEU A 160 4.90 -7.99 -18.44
C LEU A 160 4.57 -9.46 -18.08
N GLN A 161 5.44 -10.11 -17.31
CA GLN A 161 5.25 -11.49 -16.82
C GLN A 161 4.04 -11.64 -15.89
N ASN A 162 3.49 -10.53 -15.37
CA ASN A 162 2.29 -10.53 -14.53
C ASN A 162 0.97 -10.67 -15.33
N GLY A 163 1.08 -10.86 -16.65
CA GLY A 163 -0.06 -11.12 -17.54
C GLY A 163 -0.78 -9.86 -18.01
N GLY A 164 -0.06 -8.74 -18.17
CA GLY A 164 -0.62 -7.51 -18.71
C GLY A 164 0.42 -6.39 -18.86
N GLU A 165 0.16 -5.44 -19.76
CA GLU A 165 1.02 -4.27 -19.93
C GLU A 165 1.05 -3.41 -18.66
N CYS A 166 2.24 -3.18 -18.12
CA CYS A 166 2.46 -2.40 -16.90
C CYS A 166 1.63 -2.84 -15.69
N LYS A 167 1.26 -4.13 -15.65
CA LYS A 167 0.53 -4.70 -14.53
C LYS A 167 1.50 -5.03 -13.40
N LEU A 168 1.55 -4.20 -12.36
CA LEU A 168 2.47 -4.40 -11.22
C LEU A 168 2.00 -5.49 -10.26
N TRP A 169 0.68 -5.64 -10.11
CA TRP A 169 0.05 -6.54 -9.16
C TRP A 169 -1.25 -7.11 -9.76
N PRO A 170 -1.64 -8.37 -9.47
CA PRO A 170 -0.86 -9.41 -8.77
C PRO A 170 0.35 -9.89 -9.56
N ALA A 171 1.40 -10.32 -8.85
CA ALA A 171 2.63 -10.85 -9.42
C ALA A 171 2.80 -12.34 -9.04
N PRO A 172 2.95 -13.26 -10.02
CA PRO A 172 3.12 -14.70 -9.74
C PRO A 172 4.37 -15.03 -8.92
N SER A 173 5.40 -14.18 -8.97
CA SER A 173 6.64 -14.34 -8.22
C SER A 173 6.51 -13.97 -6.73
N VAL A 174 5.42 -13.33 -6.32
CA VAL A 174 5.17 -13.02 -4.91
C VAL A 174 4.54 -14.23 -4.23
N ASN A 175 5.26 -14.79 -3.26
CA ASN A 175 4.84 -15.97 -2.53
C ASN A 175 3.79 -15.62 -1.46
N LEU A 176 2.54 -16.03 -1.70
CA LEU A 176 1.43 -15.87 -0.77
C LEU A 176 1.12 -17.13 0.05
N SER A 177 1.99 -18.15 0.06
CA SER A 177 1.71 -19.44 0.73
C SER A 177 1.48 -19.30 2.25
N SER A 178 2.05 -18.27 2.87
CA SER A 178 1.82 -17.95 4.29
C SER A 178 0.47 -17.30 4.58
N ILE A 179 -0.25 -16.84 3.54
CA ILE A 179 -1.61 -16.29 3.67
C ILE A 179 -2.60 -17.43 3.50
N GLU A 180 -3.62 -17.51 4.37
CA GLU A 180 -4.65 -18.54 4.28
C GLU A 180 -5.35 -18.48 2.89
N PRO A 181 -5.61 -19.63 2.24
CA PRO A 181 -6.12 -19.67 0.85
C PRO A 181 -7.35 -18.79 0.61
N ALA A 182 -8.27 -18.73 1.57
CA ALA A 182 -9.48 -17.90 1.50
C ALA A 182 -9.19 -16.39 1.39
N PHE A 183 -8.05 -15.91 1.89
CA PHE A 183 -7.65 -14.51 1.81
C PHE A 183 -6.74 -14.20 0.62
N GLN A 184 -6.13 -15.20 -0.01
CA GLN A 184 -5.18 -14.96 -1.10
C GLN A 184 -5.84 -14.29 -2.31
N GLU A 185 -7.08 -14.64 -2.64
CA GLU A 185 -7.81 -14.00 -3.73
C GLU A 185 -8.07 -12.51 -3.42
N HIS A 186 -8.50 -12.20 -2.19
CA HIS A 186 -8.65 -10.82 -1.74
C HIS A 186 -7.34 -10.05 -1.84
N VAL A 187 -6.22 -10.64 -1.41
CA VAL A 187 -4.88 -10.04 -1.50
C VAL A 187 -4.48 -9.79 -2.96
N ARG A 188 -4.77 -10.72 -3.89
CA ARG A 188 -4.49 -10.55 -5.32
C ARG A 188 -5.32 -9.45 -5.98
N ASN A 189 -6.52 -9.19 -5.46
CA ASN A 189 -7.45 -8.21 -6.02
C ASN A 189 -7.26 -6.78 -5.47
N LEU A 190 -6.30 -6.57 -4.56
CA LEU A 190 -6.00 -5.25 -4.00
C LEU A 190 -5.46 -4.28 -5.07
N LEU A 191 -6.01 -3.07 -5.14
CA LEU A 191 -5.54 -2.03 -6.05
C LEU A 191 -4.57 -1.09 -5.36
N TRP A 192 -3.30 -1.46 -5.39
CA TRP A 192 -2.21 -0.69 -4.76
C TRP A 192 -1.60 0.38 -5.66
N TYR A 193 -1.66 0.18 -6.98
CA TYR A 193 -0.90 0.97 -7.95
C TYR A 193 -1.70 1.30 -9.19
N SER A 194 -1.40 2.44 -9.79
CA SER A 194 -1.78 2.80 -11.16
C SER A 194 -0.51 3.00 -11.98
N CYS A 195 -0.43 2.34 -13.13
CA CYS A 195 0.74 2.39 -13.99
C CYS A 195 0.38 2.70 -15.45
N LEU A 196 1.32 3.31 -16.18
CA LEU A 196 1.22 3.50 -17.63
C LEU A 196 2.58 3.24 -18.29
N PRO A 197 2.61 2.81 -19.56
CA PRO A 197 3.86 2.62 -20.30
C PRO A 197 4.46 3.96 -20.72
N GLN A 198 5.79 4.02 -20.72
CA GLN A 198 6.56 5.11 -21.32
C GLN A 198 7.65 4.52 -22.23
N ILE A 199 7.81 5.11 -23.40
CA ILE A 199 8.97 4.89 -24.27
C ILE A 199 10.03 5.95 -23.93
N THR A 200 11.17 5.52 -23.39
CA THR A 200 12.33 6.38 -23.13
C THR A 200 13.36 6.19 -24.25
N LYS A 201 13.98 7.28 -24.68
CA LYS A 201 15.17 7.23 -25.54
C LYS A 201 16.38 7.34 -24.62
N ASN A 202 17.12 6.24 -24.46
CA ASN A 202 18.37 6.31 -23.72
C ASN A 202 19.44 6.89 -24.64
N VAL A 203 19.97 8.05 -24.28
CA VAL A 203 20.99 8.78 -25.06
C VAL A 203 22.41 8.46 -24.56
N ASP A 204 22.53 7.73 -23.44
CA ASP A 204 23.81 7.30 -22.89
C ASP A 204 24.29 6.02 -23.60
N GLY A 205 25.14 6.22 -24.61
CA GLY A 205 25.82 5.21 -25.42
C GLY A 205 25.89 5.58 -26.90
N ASP A 206 26.83 5.00 -27.66
CA ASP A 206 27.09 5.31 -29.08
C ASP A 206 25.89 5.13 -30.04
N LYS A 207 24.78 4.52 -29.57
CA LYS A 207 23.53 4.38 -30.33
C LYS A 207 22.32 4.61 -29.41
N PRO A 208 21.39 5.52 -29.77
CA PRO A 208 20.18 5.74 -28.98
C PRO A 208 19.35 4.46 -28.94
N ARG A 209 19.18 3.88 -27.74
CA ARG A 209 18.35 2.70 -27.53
C ARG A 209 16.98 3.14 -27.03
N ILE A 210 15.95 2.74 -27.76
CA ILE A 210 14.57 2.88 -27.31
C ILE A 210 14.33 1.84 -26.21
N LYS A 211 14.04 2.31 -24.99
CA LYS A 211 13.74 1.46 -23.84
C LYS A 211 12.30 1.72 -23.41
N LYS A 212 11.53 0.66 -23.19
CA LYS A 212 10.18 0.78 -22.63
C LYS A 212 10.25 0.59 -21.11
N VAL A 213 9.59 1.45 -20.37
CA VAL A 213 9.46 1.37 -18.90
C VAL A 213 8.01 1.55 -18.52
N CYS A 214 7.65 1.16 -17.30
CA CYS A 214 6.35 1.51 -16.75
C CYS A 214 6.52 2.58 -15.67
N ARG A 215 5.64 3.56 -15.70
CA ARG A 215 5.54 4.65 -14.72
C ARG A 215 4.41 4.33 -13.78
N CYS A 216 4.69 4.25 -12.49
CA CYS A 216 3.72 3.82 -11.49
C CYS A 216 3.59 4.81 -10.33
N CYS A 217 2.36 5.01 -9.86
CA CYS A 217 2.04 5.73 -8.64
C CYS A 217 1.21 4.84 -7.72
N CYS A 218 1.36 5.01 -6.41
CA CYS A 218 0.53 4.33 -5.43
C CYS A 218 -0.85 4.98 -5.35
N PHE A 219 -1.85 4.16 -5.06
CA PHE A 219 -3.19 4.65 -4.75
C PHE A 219 -3.13 5.70 -3.61
N PRO A 220 -3.90 6.81 -3.67
CA PRO A 220 -4.94 7.20 -4.64
C PRO A 220 -4.44 7.94 -5.90
N TYR A 221 -3.16 7.87 -6.22
CA TYR A 221 -2.56 8.62 -7.31
C TYR A 221 -2.40 7.79 -8.57
N LYS A 222 -2.37 8.48 -9.72
CA LYS A 222 -1.99 7.91 -11.02
C LYS A 222 -0.94 8.79 -11.69
N PRO A 223 -0.07 8.23 -12.54
CA PRO A 223 0.87 9.03 -13.30
C PRO A 223 0.14 9.88 -14.33
N ASN A 224 0.52 11.14 -14.46
CA ASN A 224 0.16 11.98 -15.60
C ASN A 224 0.85 11.43 -16.87
N PRO A 225 0.15 11.24 -17.99
CA PRO A 225 0.72 10.64 -19.20
C PRO A 225 1.75 11.51 -19.92
N VAL A 226 1.82 12.81 -19.59
CA VAL A 226 2.73 13.79 -20.19
C VAL A 226 3.90 14.09 -19.26
N THR A 227 3.61 14.43 -18.00
CA THR A 227 4.65 14.85 -17.03
C THR A 227 5.23 13.69 -16.23
N PHE A 228 4.52 12.56 -16.16
CA PHE A 228 4.85 11.41 -15.31
C PHE A 228 4.95 11.75 -13.82
N MET A 229 4.37 12.87 -13.39
CA MET A 229 4.15 13.17 -11.98
C MET A 229 2.89 12.44 -11.48
N CYS A 230 2.85 12.12 -10.19
CA CYS A 230 1.69 11.49 -9.58
C CYS A 230 0.61 12.52 -9.25
N GLU A 231 -0.58 12.30 -9.78
CA GLU A 231 -1.75 13.14 -9.59
C GLU A 231 -2.88 12.36 -8.95
N LYS A 232 -3.64 13.01 -8.06
CA LYS A 232 -4.76 12.36 -7.38
C LYS A 232 -5.83 11.97 -8.40
N MET A 233 -6.31 10.73 -8.32
CA MET A 233 -7.40 10.28 -9.16
C MET A 233 -8.71 11.00 -8.81
N LYS A 234 -9.53 11.29 -9.83
CA LYS A 234 -10.80 11.99 -9.66
C LYS A 234 -11.73 11.20 -8.73
N GLY A 235 -12.29 11.88 -7.74
CA GLY A 235 -13.23 11.30 -6.78
C GLY A 235 -12.59 10.42 -5.71
N MET A 236 -11.26 10.33 -5.66
CA MET A 236 -10.57 9.59 -4.61
C MET A 236 -10.30 10.45 -3.37
N PRO A 237 -10.27 9.84 -2.17
CA PRO A 237 -9.91 10.54 -0.95
C PRO A 237 -8.46 11.02 -1.00
N ASP A 238 -8.14 12.00 -0.18
CA ASP A 238 -6.76 12.41 0.05
C ASP A 238 -6.01 11.31 0.80
N ALA A 239 -4.77 11.06 0.39
CA ALA A 239 -3.90 10.17 1.15
C ALA A 239 -3.57 10.84 2.49
N PRO A 240 -3.58 10.11 3.62
CA PRO A 240 -3.10 10.64 4.89
C PRO A 240 -1.71 11.27 4.76
N GLY A 241 -1.52 12.48 5.29
CA GLY A 241 -0.26 13.23 5.19
C GLY A 241 -0.03 13.94 3.86
N SER A 242 -0.99 13.88 2.92
CA SER A 242 -0.88 14.57 1.62
C SER A 242 -0.83 16.09 1.75
N GLU A 243 -1.41 16.64 2.83
CA GLU A 243 -1.35 18.06 3.19
C GLU A 243 0.08 18.54 3.53
N LEU A 244 1.03 17.61 3.71
CA LEU A 244 2.42 17.88 4.07
C LEU A 244 3.39 17.77 2.87
N LEU A 245 2.88 17.52 1.64
CA LEU A 245 3.67 17.16 0.45
C LEU A 245 4.22 18.34 -0.37
#